data_AF-Q5FI14-F1
#
_entry.id   AF-Q5FI14-F1
#
_cell.length_a   1.000
_cell.length_b   1.000
_cell.length_c   1.000
_cell.angle_alpha   90.00
_cell.angle_beta   90.00
_cell.angle_gamma   90.00
#
_symmetry.space_group_name_H-M   'P 1'
#
loop_
_entity.id
_entity.type
_entity.pdbx_description
1 polymer ?
#
loop_
_entity_poly.entity_id
_entity_poly.type
_entity_poly.pdbx_seq_one_letter_code
_entity_poly.pdbx_strand_id
1 'polypeptide(L)' 'MDFPATIYEYDEEGNRFDIFKQLALTKTSLTFDDNKPMRDRYKVKYQKKITQSEIDYIVSNFVNPNNWI' A
#
# COMPACT_ATOMS: atom_id res chain seq x y z
N MET A 1 9.10 4.91 -16.97
CA MET A 1 7.99 3.94 -16.81
C MET A 1 7.89 3.68 -15.32
N ASP A 2 6.80 4.11 -14.67
CA ASP A 2 6.52 3.67 -13.30
C ASP A 2 6.04 2.22 -13.36
N PHE A 3 6.83 1.30 -12.79
CA PHE A 3 6.40 -0.08 -12.64
C PHE A 3 5.55 -0.17 -11.38
N PRO A 4 4.26 -0.53 -11.47
CA PRO A 4 3.45 -0.70 -10.29
C PRO A 4 4.01 -1.83 -9.43
N ALA A 5 4.15 -1.59 -8.13
CA ALA A 5 4.54 -2.63 -7.19
C ALA A 5 3.33 -3.52 -6.91
N THR A 6 3.43 -4.82 -7.16
CA THR A 6 2.38 -5.76 -6.79
C THR A 6 2.45 -6.03 -5.29
N ILE A 7 1.36 -5.75 -4.59
CA ILE A 7 1.17 -6.16 -3.20
C ILE A 7 0.49 -7.53 -3.23
N TYR A 8 1.11 -8.50 -2.58
CA TYR A 8 0.70 -9.91 -2.62
C TYR A 8 0.82 -10.54 -1.23
N GLU A 9 0.16 -11.67 -1.05
CA GLU A 9 0.29 -12.53 0.13
C GLU A 9 0.19 -14.00 -0.29
N TYR A 10 0.23 -14.91 0.68
CA TYR A 10 0.09 -16.35 0.48
C TYR A 10 -1.21 -16.82 1.12
N ASP A 11 -1.93 -17.69 0.42
CA ASP A 11 -3.12 -18.32 1.01
C ASP A 11 -2.75 -19.44 1.98
N GLU A 12 -3.77 -20.06 2.57
CA GLU A 12 -3.64 -21.11 3.58
C GLU A 12 -2.88 -22.35 3.07
N GLU A 13 -2.81 -22.53 1.75
CA GLU A 13 -2.09 -23.62 1.10
C GLU A 13 -0.66 -23.22 0.71
N GLY A 14 -0.25 -21.98 0.98
CA GLY A 14 1.07 -21.44 0.62
C GLY A 14 1.16 -20.98 -0.83
N ASN A 15 0.03 -20.81 -1.54
CA ASN A 15 0.04 -20.27 -2.89
C ASN A 15 0.01 -18.75 -2.88
N ARG A 16 0.87 -18.11 -3.67
CA ARG A 16 0.88 -16.65 -3.81
C ARG A 16 -0.39 -16.17 -4.50
N PHE A 17 -0.97 -15.08 -3.99
CA PHE A 17 -2.03 -14.34 -4.67
C PHE A 17 -1.81 -12.84 -4.56
N ASP A 18 -2.18 -12.12 -5.61
CA ASP A 18 -2.05 -10.67 -5.66
C ASP A 18 -3.26 -10.03 -4.97
N ILE A 19 -3.01 -9.09 -4.05
CA ILE A 19 -4.06 -8.31 -3.39
C ILE A 19 -4.44 -7.12 -4.28
N PHE A 20 -3.43 -6.32 -4.68
CA PHE A 20 -3.62 -5.20 -5.59
C PHE A 20 -2.29 -4.70 -6.17
N LYS A 21 -2.36 -3.78 -7.13
CA LYS A 21 -1.19 -3.09 -7.70
C LYS A 21 -1.08 -1.68 -7.14
N GLN A 22 0.03 -1.39 -6.49
CA GLN A 22 0.36 -0.07 -5.95
C GLN A 22 0.94 0.81 -7.05
N LEU A 23 0.25 1.92 -7.35
CA LEU A 23 0.69 2.91 -8.31
C LEU A 23 1.61 3.94 -7.62
N ALA A 24 2.60 4.47 -8.35
CA ALA A 24 3.45 5.55 -7.87
C ALA A 24 2.63 6.77 -7.44
N LEU A 25 3.05 7.43 -6.35
CA LEU A 25 2.41 8.62 -5.80
C LEU A 25 0.89 8.44 -5.55
N THR A 26 0.48 7.22 -5.17
CA THR A 26 -0.86 6.97 -4.67
C THR A 26 -0.78 6.36 -3.28
N LYS A 27 -1.82 6.59 -2.50
CA LYS A 27 -2.07 5.89 -1.24
C LYS A 27 -3.28 4.99 -1.41
N THR A 28 -3.18 3.80 -0.84
CA THR A 28 -4.21 2.78 -0.90
C THR A 28 -4.70 2.49 0.51
N SER A 29 -6.02 2.43 0.70
CA SER A 29 -6.65 2.02 1.95
C SER A 29 -7.30 0.67 1.77
N LEU A 30 -6.96 -0.26 2.65
CA LEU A 30 -7.47 -1.62 2.69
C LEU A 30 -8.36 -1.78 3.93
N THR A 31 -9.38 -2.62 3.82
CA THR A 31 -10.07 -3.21 4.98
C THR A 31 -9.59 -4.64 5.16
N PHE A 32 -9.48 -5.05 6.42
CA PHE A 32 -9.05 -6.38 6.84
C PHE A 32 -10.17 -7.07 7.63
N ASP A 33 -10.49 -8.32 7.31
CA ASP A 33 -11.47 -9.15 8.03
C ASP A 33 -10.89 -10.54 8.30
N ASP A 34 -10.42 -10.77 9.52
CA ASP A 34 -9.76 -12.02 9.94
C ASP A 34 -10.69 -13.24 9.91
N ASN A 35 -12.00 -13.03 9.83
CA ASN A 35 -12.97 -14.13 9.74
C ASN A 35 -13.15 -14.65 8.30
N LYS A 36 -12.39 -14.11 7.34
CA LYS A 36 -12.43 -14.52 5.94
C LYS A 36 -11.21 -15.37 5.56
N PRO A 37 -11.37 -16.27 4.57
CA PRO A 37 -10.24 -16.90 3.89
C PRO A 37 -9.26 -15.84 3.38
N MET A 38 -7.97 -16.18 3.28
CA MET A 38 -6.89 -15.25 2.95
C MET A 38 -7.18 -14.41 1.70
N ARG A 39 -7.70 -15.04 0.65
CA ARG A 39 -8.02 -14.38 -0.63
C ARG A 39 -9.12 -13.31 -0.53
N ASP A 40 -9.97 -13.39 0.49
CA ASP A 40 -11.09 -12.47 0.73
C ASP A 40 -10.86 -11.52 1.93
N ARG A 41 -9.77 -11.75 2.68
CA ARG A 41 -9.42 -11.07 3.92
C ARG A 41 -9.11 -9.59 3.72
N TYR A 42 -8.53 -9.24 2.58
CA TYR A 42 -8.19 -7.87 2.21
C TYR A 42 -9.12 -7.36 1.12
N LYS A 43 -9.67 -6.17 1.32
CA LYS A 43 -10.43 -5.47 0.27
C LYS A 43 -9.95 -4.04 0.11
N VAL A 44 -9.67 -3.66 -1.12
CA VAL A 44 -9.32 -2.27 -1.46
C VAL A 44 -10.55 -1.40 -1.30
N LYS A 45 -10.50 -0.46 -0.35
CA LYS A 45 -11.57 0.54 -0.16
C LYS A 45 -11.42 1.67 -1.16
N TYR A 46 -10.21 2.18 -1.32
CA TYR A 46 -9.88 3.19 -2.33
C TYR A 46 -8.37 3.22 -2.60
N GLN A 47 -8.02 3.68 -3.79
CA GLN A 47 -6.68 4.12 -4.15
C GLN A 47 -6.80 5.55 -4.69
N LYS A 48 -6.02 6.48 -4.14
CA LYS A 48 -6.03 7.89 -4.57
C LYS A 48 -4.64 8.46 -4.64
N LYS A 49 -4.44 9.45 -5.51
CA LYS A 49 -3.20 10.23 -5.53
C LYS A 49 -2.96 10.85 -4.17
N ILE A 50 -1.71 10.83 -3.72
CA ILE A 50 -1.30 11.61 -2.55
C ILE A 50 -1.33 13.10 -2.91
N THR A 51 -1.71 13.95 -1.96
CA THR A 51 -1.72 15.40 -2.19
C THR A 51 -0.30 15.97 -2.10
N GLN A 52 -0.08 17.17 -2.65
CA GLN A 52 1.21 17.84 -2.52
C GLN A 52 1.60 18.03 -1.05
N SER A 53 0.66 18.45 -0.20
CA SER A 53 0.89 18.59 1.24
C SER A 53 1.32 17.29 1.93
N GLU A 54 0.82 16.14 1.47
CA GLU A 54 1.23 14.82 1.97
C GLU A 54 2.64 14.47 1.49
N ILE A 55 2.99 14.78 0.24
CA ILE A 55 4.35 14.64 -0.28
C ILE A 55 5.31 15.50 0.55
N ASP A 56 4.99 16.77 0.76
CA ASP A 56 5.83 17.71 1.50
C ASP A 56 6.06 17.22 2.94
N TYR A 57 5.01 16.70 3.58
CA TYR A 57 5.11 16.07 4.89
C TYR A 57 6.05 14.86 4.87
N ILE A 58 5.87 13.94 3.91
CA ILE A 58 6.69 12.73 3.82
C ILE A 58 8.16 13.08 3.59
N VAL A 59 8.44 13.97 2.65
CA VAL A 59 9.80 14.39 2.30
C VAL A 59 10.45 15.05 3.51
N SER A 60 9.74 15.97 4.19
CA SER A 60 10.29 16.67 5.34
C SER A 60 10.60 15.72 6.51
N ASN A 61 9.73 14.77 6.82
CA ASN A 61 9.86 13.97 8.04
C ASN A 61 10.64 12.66 7.85
N PHE A 62 10.61 12.05 6.66
CA PHE A 62 11.15 10.71 6.44
C PHE A 62 12.23 10.63 5.37
N VAL A 63 12.45 11.68 4.58
CA VAL A 63 13.47 11.70 3.52
C VAL A 63 14.58 12.71 3.81
N ASN A 64 14.24 13.86 4.38
CA ASN A 64 15.21 14.91 4.70
C ASN A 64 16.00 14.53 5.96
N PRO A 65 17.30 14.20 5.84
CA PRO A 65 18.10 13.73 6.97
C PRO A 65 18.32 14.79 8.04
N ASN A 66 18.15 16.08 7.70
CA ASN A 66 18.25 17.17 8.67
C ASN A 66 17.19 17.08 9.79
N ASN A 67 16.11 16.34 9.56
CA ASN A 67 15.01 16.17 10.51
C ASN A 67 15.03 14.81 11.24
N TRP A 68 16.09 13.99 11.09
CA TRP A 68 16.20 12.66 11.74
C TRP A 68 16.91 12.68 13.10
N ILE A 69 16.96 13.86 13.73
CA ILE A 69 17.69 14.10 14.98
C ILE A 69 17.17 13.22 16.11
#